data_AF-A0AAP5N2G7-F1
#
_entry.id   AF-A0AAP5N2G7-F1
#
_cell.length_a   1.000
_cell.length_b   1.000
_cell.length_c   1.000
_cell.angle_alpha   90.00
_cell.angle_beta   90.00
_cell.angle_gamma   90.00
#
_symmetry.space_group_name_H-M   'P 1'
#
loop_
_entity.id
_entity.type
_entity.pdbx_description
1 polymer ?
#
loop_
_entity_poly.entity_id
_entity_poly.type
_entity_poly.pdbx_seq_one_letter_code
_entity_poly.pdbx_strand_id
1 'polypeptide(L)'
;MKNRIVLRAELEKTIAETGCTLSRLSELGGAAVGNLSASLRGRSLRPITVKQLDALTKVLGQPEGHYYDLYLAECFYKGRVARARMEPFLVRCAQLGRNELITKAIHLLVEHPKFPELLFSVAEKLYLGGFVKESVPFYEEVIEGEKYNHSERLAISHYRIFRAKIGPDAEENYKALIRFEAFRNKLPEHFHLDALLHLAKVCYSLQKWTMVEQFADELRILTTIACQNGLRRQYNRRVEEMPSPERHLVVYYGQAYLLLSAALIEQKRYGESKKYIQEYEDLTWFEPLDELGKKEMEKLHLWAKANKYIVDILSGNRTKLHEYVDFLAQHSNEVEDGLLVILESANKYEYNIDPVLDKFSKAYSTYNNRNVVHTHRYFRFCYQKAIYNFKQRRIKEGLDQILYCLSLSIATHKNSDTVNCSAQFLKYMEHASGSQKNDFIIMMKGVLEDEN
;
A
#
# COMPACT_ATOMS: atom_id res chain seq x y z
N MET A 1 -23.51 -3.76 34.90
CA MET A 1 -23.24 -3.27 36.27
C MET A 1 -22.38 -4.23 37.08
N LYS A 2 -22.67 -5.54 37.12
CA LYS A 2 -21.91 -6.55 37.88
C LYS A 2 -20.39 -6.52 37.60
N ASN A 3 -19.98 -6.54 36.33
CA ASN A 3 -18.55 -6.55 35.95
C ASN A 3 -17.78 -5.25 36.30
N ARG A 4 -18.46 -4.10 36.41
CA ARG A 4 -17.83 -2.84 36.85
C ARG A 4 -17.41 -2.89 38.32
N ILE A 5 -18.19 -3.58 39.14
CA ILE A 5 -17.89 -3.82 40.55
C ILE A 5 -16.76 -4.85 40.65
N VAL A 6 -16.79 -5.91 39.82
CA VAL A 6 -15.74 -6.93 39.76
C VAL A 6 -14.38 -6.34 39.36
N LEU A 7 -14.32 -5.47 38.34
CA LEU A 7 -13.08 -4.80 37.95
C LEU A 7 -12.45 -4.06 39.15
N ARG A 8 -13.26 -3.31 39.90
CA ARG A 8 -12.77 -2.54 41.04
C ARG A 8 -12.33 -3.44 42.19
N ALA A 9 -13.09 -4.49 42.49
CA ALA A 9 -12.75 -5.46 43.51
C ALA A 9 -11.41 -6.15 43.20
N GLU A 10 -11.18 -6.52 41.94
CA GLU A 10 -9.92 -7.15 41.53
C GLU A 10 -8.75 -6.17 41.62
N LEU A 11 -8.94 -4.91 41.18
CA LEU A 11 -7.93 -3.86 41.34
C LEU A 11 -7.60 -3.61 42.82
N GLU A 12 -8.60 -3.53 43.70
CA GLU A 12 -8.39 -3.34 45.13
C GLU A 12 -7.65 -4.52 45.76
N LYS A 13 -7.99 -5.75 45.36
CA LYS A 13 -7.29 -6.97 45.79
C LYS A 13 -5.83 -6.96 45.37
N THR A 14 -5.55 -6.74 44.08
CA THR A 14 -4.16 -6.71 43.58
C THR A 14 -3.36 -5.58 44.25
N ILE A 15 -3.96 -4.40 44.44
CA ILE A 15 -3.32 -3.29 45.17
C ILE A 15 -2.98 -3.71 46.61
N ALA A 16 -3.89 -4.36 47.32
CA ALA A 16 -3.64 -4.82 48.69
C ALA A 16 -2.48 -5.84 48.75
N GLU A 17 -2.39 -6.75 47.77
CA GLU A 17 -1.31 -7.73 47.67
C GLU A 17 0.07 -7.09 47.45
N THR A 18 0.15 -5.90 46.84
CA THR A 18 1.43 -5.15 46.70
C THR A 18 1.92 -4.51 47.99
N GLY A 19 1.08 -4.42 49.04
CA GLY A 19 1.39 -3.69 50.27
C GLY A 19 1.54 -2.16 50.10
N CYS A 20 1.31 -1.62 48.92
CA CYS A 20 1.46 -0.19 48.62
C CYS A 20 0.19 0.61 48.94
N THR A 21 0.36 1.85 49.42
CA THR A 21 -0.77 2.79 49.57
C THR A 21 -1.17 3.39 48.20
N LEU A 22 -2.43 3.81 48.07
CA LEU A 22 -2.92 4.49 46.85
C LEU A 22 -2.12 5.76 46.52
N SER A 23 -1.61 6.47 47.53
CA SER A 23 -0.73 7.63 47.35
C SER A 23 0.59 7.21 46.69
N ARG A 24 1.21 6.14 47.19
CA ARG A 24 2.47 5.64 46.65
C ARG A 24 2.33 5.13 45.22
N LEU A 25 1.24 4.45 44.90
CA LEU A 25 0.94 4.01 43.52
C LEU A 25 0.72 5.20 42.57
N SER A 26 0.08 6.26 43.05
CA SER A 26 -0.11 7.49 42.27
C SER A 26 1.21 8.23 42.04
N GLU A 27 2.14 8.21 43.00
CA GLU A 27 3.51 8.71 42.82
C GLU A 27 4.28 7.90 41.77
N LEU A 28 4.25 6.57 41.88
CA LEU A 28 4.98 5.67 40.99
C LEU A 28 4.48 5.73 39.53
N GLY A 29 3.17 5.87 39.35
CA GLY A 29 2.55 5.96 38.01
C GLY A 29 2.37 7.38 37.47
N GLY A 30 2.70 8.40 38.25
CA GLY A 30 2.57 9.81 37.91
C GLY A 30 1.15 10.23 37.51
N ALA A 31 1.06 11.32 36.73
CA ALA A 31 -0.22 11.92 36.33
C ALA A 31 -1.15 10.99 35.54
N ALA A 32 -0.62 9.93 34.92
CA ALA A 32 -1.39 8.98 34.12
C ALA A 32 -2.25 8.04 34.98
N VAL A 33 -1.82 7.73 36.21
CA VAL A 33 -2.61 6.95 37.18
C VAL A 33 -3.69 7.84 37.83
N GLY A 34 -3.36 9.11 38.09
CA GLY A 34 -4.30 10.10 38.60
C GLY A 34 -4.85 9.77 39.99
N ASN A 35 -5.95 10.42 40.40
CA ASN A 35 -6.55 10.19 41.71
C ASN A 35 -7.37 8.89 41.73
N LEU A 36 -6.76 7.81 42.25
CA LEU A 36 -7.36 6.48 42.35
C LEU A 36 -8.47 6.38 43.40
N SER A 37 -8.44 7.21 44.44
CA SER A 37 -9.43 7.16 45.53
C SER A 37 -10.83 7.35 44.98
N ALA A 38 -11.06 8.35 44.13
CA ALA A 38 -12.38 8.64 43.53
C ALA A 38 -12.89 7.56 42.55
N SER A 39 -11.98 6.73 42.02
CA SER A 39 -12.30 5.70 41.03
C SER A 39 -12.54 4.32 41.65
N LEU A 40 -11.91 4.05 42.81
CA LEU A 40 -11.97 2.78 43.52
C LEU A 40 -12.86 2.85 44.77
N ARG A 41 -12.82 3.96 45.52
CA ARG A 41 -13.48 4.13 46.81
C ARG A 41 -14.53 5.25 46.78
N GLY A 42 -15.79 4.96 47.15
CA GLY A 42 -16.81 5.99 47.38
C GLY A 42 -18.24 5.62 46.93
N ARG A 43 -19.21 6.50 47.25
CA ARG A 43 -20.64 6.32 46.89
C ARG A 43 -20.94 6.53 45.39
N SER A 44 -20.16 7.37 44.72
CA SER A 44 -20.23 7.60 43.27
C SER A 44 -18.85 7.38 42.66
N LEU A 45 -18.70 6.28 41.94
CA LEU A 45 -17.41 5.84 41.39
C LEU A 45 -17.11 6.55 40.07
N ARG A 46 -15.98 7.27 40.01
CA ARG A 46 -15.49 7.87 38.78
C ARG A 46 -15.15 6.76 37.77
N PRO A 47 -15.50 6.93 36.48
CA PRO A 47 -15.08 5.97 35.45
C PRO A 47 -13.56 5.97 35.28
N ILE A 48 -12.99 4.79 35.12
CA ILE A 48 -11.56 4.59 34.84
C ILE A 48 -11.37 4.67 33.32
N THR A 49 -10.40 5.43 32.84
CA THR A 49 -10.02 5.44 31.41
C THR A 49 -9.07 4.29 31.08
N VAL A 50 -9.02 3.82 29.83
CA VAL A 50 -8.09 2.74 29.46
C VAL A 50 -6.63 3.13 29.70
N LYS A 51 -6.28 4.40 29.48
CA LYS A 51 -4.93 4.94 29.77
C LYS A 51 -4.59 4.85 31.25
N GLN A 52 -5.55 5.18 32.13
CA GLN A 52 -5.38 5.01 33.58
C GLN A 52 -5.24 3.54 33.96
N LEU A 53 -6.04 2.66 33.33
CA LEU A 53 -5.96 1.23 33.58
C LEU A 53 -4.60 0.67 33.16
N ASP A 54 -4.10 1.01 31.98
CA ASP A 54 -2.79 0.57 31.49
C ASP A 54 -1.66 1.06 32.40
N ALA A 55 -1.70 2.33 32.80
CA ALA A 55 -0.73 2.90 33.73
C ALA A 55 -0.75 2.18 35.08
N LEU A 56 -1.94 1.90 35.62
CA LEU A 56 -2.10 1.16 36.87
C LEU A 56 -1.60 -0.29 36.74
N THR A 57 -1.97 -0.97 35.65
CA THR A 57 -1.55 -2.35 35.33
C THR A 57 -0.03 -2.47 35.32
N LYS A 58 0.65 -1.50 34.70
CA LYS A 58 2.12 -1.42 34.67
C LYS A 58 2.72 -1.21 36.07
N VAL A 59 2.17 -0.30 36.87
CA VAL A 59 2.66 -0.06 38.25
C VAL A 59 2.45 -1.30 39.13
N LEU A 60 1.38 -2.05 38.90
CA LEU A 60 1.08 -3.31 39.60
C LEU A 60 1.92 -4.49 39.11
N GLY A 61 2.83 -4.30 38.15
CA GLY A 61 3.68 -5.36 37.61
C GLY A 61 2.90 -6.42 36.81
N GLN A 62 1.69 -6.11 36.37
CA GLN A 62 0.83 -7.03 35.62
C GLN A 62 1.08 -6.91 34.11
N PRO A 63 0.80 -7.97 33.32
CA PRO A 63 0.93 -7.95 31.88
C PRO A 63 -0.01 -6.91 31.24
N GLU A 64 0.39 -6.34 30.11
CA GLU A 64 -0.44 -5.39 29.37
C GLU A 64 -1.76 -6.02 28.93
N GLY A 65 -2.87 -5.29 29.13
CA GLY A 65 -4.22 -5.78 28.84
C GLY A 65 -4.81 -6.75 29.86
N HIS A 66 -4.13 -7.02 30.99
CA HIS A 66 -4.57 -8.01 32.01
C HIS A 66 -6.03 -7.80 32.47
N TYR A 67 -6.48 -6.56 32.64
CA TYR A 67 -7.82 -6.25 33.13
C TYR A 67 -8.88 -5.98 32.02
N TYR A 68 -8.56 -6.21 30.75
CA TYR A 68 -9.42 -5.76 29.64
C TYR A 68 -10.76 -6.50 29.56
N ASP A 69 -10.80 -7.80 29.92
CA ASP A 69 -12.04 -8.58 30.02
C ASP A 69 -13.06 -7.95 30.98
N LEU A 70 -12.57 -7.42 32.11
CA LEU A 70 -13.39 -6.76 33.11
C LEU A 70 -13.71 -5.30 32.71
N TYR A 71 -12.81 -4.65 31.95
CA TYR A 71 -12.93 -3.25 31.57
C TYR A 71 -14.05 -2.98 30.57
N LEU A 72 -14.42 -3.92 29.70
CA LEU A 72 -15.49 -3.72 28.71
C LEU A 72 -16.78 -3.18 29.34
N ALA A 73 -17.10 -3.60 30.57
CA ALA A 73 -18.28 -3.11 31.29
C ALA A 73 -18.19 -1.63 31.70
N GLU A 74 -16.99 -1.04 31.85
CA GLU A 74 -16.82 0.40 32.07
C GLU A 74 -17.19 1.22 30.83
N CYS A 75 -17.17 0.62 29.64
CA CYS A 75 -17.53 1.28 28.39
C CYS A 75 -19.04 1.53 28.25
N PHE A 76 -19.86 1.05 29.20
CA PHE A 76 -21.31 1.28 29.23
C PHE A 76 -21.74 2.06 30.47
N TYR A 77 -22.64 3.03 30.28
CA TYR A 77 -23.26 3.80 31.36
C TYR A 77 -24.76 3.95 31.14
N LYS A 78 -25.58 3.51 32.11
CA LYS A 78 -27.05 3.51 32.03
C LYS A 78 -27.59 2.91 30.72
N GLY A 79 -27.00 1.80 30.26
CA GLY A 79 -27.41 1.12 29.02
C GLY A 79 -26.94 1.79 27.72
N ARG A 80 -26.15 2.86 27.78
CA ARG A 80 -25.58 3.55 26.62
C ARG A 80 -24.07 3.36 26.53
N VAL A 81 -23.56 3.31 25.32
CA VAL A 81 -22.11 3.26 25.05
C VAL A 81 -21.48 4.60 25.37
N ALA A 82 -20.46 4.58 26.23
CA ALA A 82 -19.60 5.71 26.48
C ALA A 82 -18.47 5.73 25.44
N ARG A 83 -18.71 6.39 24.30
CA ARG A 83 -17.75 6.50 23.17
C ARG A 83 -16.33 6.86 23.61
N ALA A 84 -16.19 7.84 24.52
CA ALA A 84 -14.90 8.28 25.03
C ALA A 84 -14.08 7.20 25.76
N ARG A 85 -14.69 6.06 26.13
CA ARG A 85 -14.01 4.89 26.70
C ARG A 85 -13.97 3.73 25.72
N MET A 86 -15.06 3.47 25.01
CA MET A 86 -15.14 2.36 24.05
C MET A 86 -14.12 2.50 22.91
N GLU A 87 -13.98 3.70 22.34
CA GLU A 87 -13.10 3.91 21.19
C GLU A 87 -11.61 3.71 21.55
N PRO A 88 -11.05 4.33 22.62
CA PRO A 88 -9.69 4.01 23.06
C PRO A 88 -9.51 2.55 23.47
N PHE A 89 -10.54 1.93 24.08
CA PHE A 89 -10.49 0.52 24.48
C PHE A 89 -10.33 -0.41 23.26
N LEU A 90 -11.16 -0.23 22.22
CA LEU A 90 -11.08 -1.03 20.99
C LEU A 90 -9.73 -0.83 20.27
N VAL A 91 -9.24 0.41 20.20
CA VAL A 91 -7.89 0.69 19.65
C VAL A 91 -6.83 -0.10 20.41
N ARG A 92 -6.85 -0.10 21.75
CA ARG A 92 -5.87 -0.84 22.55
C ARG A 92 -6.03 -2.35 22.46
N CYS A 93 -7.26 -2.85 22.41
CA CYS A 93 -7.50 -4.28 22.16
C CYS A 93 -6.88 -4.72 20.82
N ALA A 94 -7.02 -3.91 19.77
CA ALA A 94 -6.46 -4.22 18.46
C ALA A 94 -4.92 -4.21 18.47
N GLN A 95 -4.32 -3.20 19.10
CA GLN A 95 -2.86 -3.11 19.27
C GLN A 95 -2.27 -4.29 20.06
N LEU A 96 -3.03 -4.88 20.98
CA LEU A 96 -2.62 -6.01 21.81
C LEU A 96 -3.07 -7.38 21.25
N GLY A 97 -3.68 -7.42 20.07
CA GLY A 97 -4.18 -8.66 19.47
C GLY A 97 -5.32 -9.34 20.25
N ARG A 98 -6.08 -8.58 21.05
CA ARG A 98 -7.20 -9.09 21.86
C ARG A 98 -8.47 -9.25 21.04
N ASN A 99 -8.41 -10.08 20.00
CA ASN A 99 -9.47 -10.25 19.00
C ASN A 99 -10.80 -10.73 19.59
N GLU A 100 -10.78 -11.67 20.54
CA GLU A 100 -12.02 -12.13 21.22
C GLU A 100 -12.76 -11.00 21.93
N LEU A 101 -12.02 -10.05 22.51
CA LEU A 101 -12.62 -8.90 23.17
C LEU A 101 -13.20 -7.90 22.20
N ILE A 102 -12.57 -7.73 21.04
CA ILE A 102 -13.10 -6.92 19.94
C ILE A 102 -14.41 -7.52 19.46
N THR A 103 -14.46 -8.82 19.18
CA THR A 103 -15.68 -9.53 18.75
C THR A 103 -16.80 -9.37 19.78
N LYS A 104 -16.50 -9.60 21.08
CA LYS A 104 -17.47 -9.40 22.17
C LYS A 104 -17.99 -7.95 22.21
N ALA A 105 -17.10 -6.97 22.06
CA ALA A 105 -17.49 -5.57 22.08
C ALA A 105 -18.34 -5.19 20.86
N ILE A 106 -17.98 -5.66 19.65
CA ILE A 106 -18.74 -5.42 18.42
C ILE A 106 -20.16 -6.00 18.54
N HIS A 107 -20.32 -7.24 19.02
CA HIS A 107 -21.66 -7.82 19.23
C HIS A 107 -22.55 -6.99 20.15
N LEU A 108 -21.98 -6.37 21.19
CA LEU A 108 -22.72 -5.46 22.07
C LEU A 108 -23.00 -4.09 21.42
N LEU A 109 -22.24 -3.74 20.38
CA LEU A 109 -22.35 -2.46 19.68
C LEU A 109 -23.36 -2.48 18.52
N VAL A 110 -23.61 -3.63 17.88
CA VAL A 110 -24.47 -3.73 16.68
C VAL A 110 -25.85 -3.10 16.89
N GLU A 111 -26.42 -3.22 18.09
CA GLU A 111 -27.74 -2.66 18.44
C GLU A 111 -27.76 -1.12 18.61
N HIS A 112 -26.61 -0.45 18.51
CA HIS A 112 -26.50 0.99 18.73
C HIS A 112 -26.51 1.80 17.41
N PRO A 113 -27.43 2.76 17.20
CA PRO A 113 -27.59 3.46 15.91
C PRO A 113 -26.34 4.17 15.35
N LYS A 114 -25.37 4.51 16.21
CA LYS A 114 -24.11 5.19 15.82
C LYS A 114 -22.89 4.27 15.89
N PHE A 115 -23.09 2.95 15.89
CA PHE A 115 -21.98 2.01 15.93
C PHE A 115 -21.04 2.13 14.71
N PRO A 116 -21.51 2.37 13.47
CA PRO A 116 -20.59 2.48 12.34
C PRO A 116 -19.70 3.72 12.45
N GLU A 117 -20.22 4.85 12.95
CA GLU A 117 -19.43 6.05 13.23
C GLU A 117 -18.32 5.79 14.25
N LEU A 118 -18.61 5.01 15.29
CA LEU A 118 -17.65 4.61 16.32
C LEU A 118 -16.56 3.71 15.74
N LEU A 119 -16.95 2.66 15.01
CA LEU A 119 -16.00 1.69 14.43
C LEU A 119 -15.13 2.35 13.36
N PHE A 120 -15.68 3.25 12.54
CA PHE A 120 -14.91 4.04 11.59
C PHE A 120 -13.84 4.89 12.30
N SER A 121 -14.21 5.53 13.42
CA SER A 121 -13.27 6.31 14.22
C SER A 121 -12.15 5.46 14.83
N VAL A 122 -12.44 4.22 15.23
CA VAL A 122 -11.42 3.25 15.68
C VAL A 122 -10.51 2.86 14.51
N ALA A 123 -11.09 2.55 13.35
CA ALA A 123 -10.38 2.14 12.15
C ALA A 123 -9.41 3.21 11.66
N GLU A 124 -9.84 4.48 11.54
CA GLU A 124 -8.97 5.59 11.13
C GLU A 124 -7.83 5.83 12.14
N LYS A 125 -8.09 5.72 13.45
CA LYS A 125 -7.04 5.84 14.47
C LYS A 125 -5.99 4.74 14.37
N LEU A 126 -6.41 3.50 14.11
CA LEU A 126 -5.49 2.39 13.89
C LEU A 126 -4.70 2.57 12.60
N TYR A 127 -5.38 2.88 11.50
CA TYR A 127 -4.77 3.06 10.19
C TYR A 127 -3.73 4.18 10.19
N LEU A 128 -4.09 5.37 10.66
CA LEU A 128 -3.19 6.52 10.77
C LEU A 128 -2.09 6.31 11.83
N GLY A 129 -2.34 5.47 12.82
CA GLY A 129 -1.37 5.06 13.83
C GLY A 129 -0.39 3.98 13.37
N GLY A 130 -0.47 3.51 12.11
CA GLY A 130 0.41 2.48 11.54
C GLY A 130 -0.06 1.03 11.73
N PHE A 131 -1.17 0.81 12.46
CA PHE A 131 -1.79 -0.49 12.67
C PHE A 131 -2.76 -0.81 11.51
N VAL A 132 -2.21 -0.81 10.29
CA VAL A 132 -2.99 -0.91 9.05
C VAL A 132 -3.74 -2.23 8.96
N LYS A 133 -3.08 -3.36 9.27
CA LYS A 133 -3.71 -4.69 9.21
C LYS A 133 -4.83 -4.83 10.23
N GLU A 134 -4.60 -4.33 11.44
CA GLU A 134 -5.54 -4.37 12.56
C GLU A 134 -6.75 -3.44 12.34
N SER A 135 -6.62 -2.42 11.49
CA SER A 135 -7.73 -1.54 11.13
C SER A 135 -8.75 -2.17 10.18
N VAL A 136 -8.33 -3.16 9.37
CA VAL A 136 -9.17 -3.75 8.30
C VAL A 136 -10.47 -4.35 8.84
N PRO A 137 -10.48 -5.17 9.91
CA PRO A 137 -11.73 -5.73 10.44
C PRO A 137 -12.74 -4.64 10.83
N PHE A 138 -12.29 -3.51 11.36
CA PHE A 138 -13.19 -2.41 11.73
C PHE A 138 -13.80 -1.72 10.50
N TYR A 139 -13.04 -1.56 9.40
CA TYR A 139 -13.61 -1.05 8.15
C TYR A 139 -14.61 -2.02 7.53
N GLU A 140 -14.38 -3.34 7.64
CA GLU A 140 -15.34 -4.36 7.17
C GLU A 140 -16.69 -4.24 7.89
N GLU A 141 -16.67 -4.07 9.22
CA GLU A 141 -17.88 -3.85 10.01
C GLU A 141 -18.61 -2.54 9.68
N VAL A 142 -17.86 -1.47 9.34
CA VAL A 142 -18.45 -0.21 8.86
C VAL A 142 -19.17 -0.43 7.52
N ILE A 143 -18.56 -1.18 6.61
CA ILE A 143 -19.14 -1.47 5.29
C ILE A 143 -20.44 -2.26 5.44
N GLU A 144 -20.46 -3.28 6.30
CA GLU A 144 -21.68 -4.06 6.54
C GLU A 144 -22.75 -3.22 7.22
N GLY A 145 -22.38 -2.43 8.23
CA GLY A 145 -23.30 -1.55 8.96
C GLY A 145 -23.88 -0.39 8.15
N GLU A 146 -23.20 0.04 7.08
CA GLU A 146 -23.63 1.15 6.22
C GLU A 146 -23.97 0.72 4.79
N LYS A 147 -24.15 -0.58 4.53
CA LYS A 147 -24.40 -1.15 3.18
C LYS A 147 -25.55 -0.50 2.40
N TYR A 148 -26.59 -0.04 3.10
CA TYR A 148 -27.76 0.63 2.51
C TYR A 148 -27.69 2.16 2.56
N ASN A 149 -26.62 2.72 3.14
CA ASN A 149 -26.38 4.15 3.28
C ASN A 149 -25.31 4.61 2.29
N HIS A 150 -25.45 5.83 1.78
CA HIS A 150 -24.48 6.43 0.86
C HIS A 150 -23.50 7.36 1.60
N SER A 151 -22.90 6.88 2.69
CA SER A 151 -22.00 7.69 3.52
C SER A 151 -20.61 7.84 2.86
N GLU A 152 -19.94 8.96 3.13
CA GLU A 152 -18.52 9.11 2.76
C GLU A 152 -17.64 8.07 3.47
N ARG A 153 -18.00 7.69 4.71
CA ARG A 153 -17.29 6.66 5.49
C ARG A 153 -17.27 5.31 4.78
N LEU A 154 -18.34 4.94 4.10
CA LEU A 154 -18.41 3.71 3.32
C LEU A 154 -17.34 3.73 2.22
N ALA A 155 -17.27 4.81 1.43
CA ALA A 155 -16.28 4.95 0.37
C ALA A 155 -14.84 4.99 0.91
N ILE A 156 -14.60 5.73 2.00
CA ILE A 156 -13.29 5.78 2.65
C ILE A 156 -12.89 4.39 3.15
N SER A 157 -13.83 3.63 3.74
CA SER A 157 -13.57 2.26 4.24
C SER A 157 -13.13 1.33 3.11
N HIS A 158 -13.83 1.36 1.96
CA HIS A 158 -13.42 0.62 0.77
C HIS A 158 -12.01 1.02 0.29
N TYR A 159 -11.71 2.33 0.28
CA TYR A 159 -10.39 2.83 -0.12
C TYR A 159 -9.27 2.40 0.84
N ARG A 160 -9.49 2.47 2.16
CA ARG A 160 -8.52 2.07 3.19
C ARG A 160 -8.25 0.57 3.14
N ILE A 161 -9.29 -0.25 2.98
CA ILE A 161 -9.14 -1.70 2.78
C ILE A 161 -8.34 -1.98 1.50
N PHE A 162 -8.64 -1.30 0.40
CA PHE A 162 -7.88 -1.44 -0.85
C PHE A 162 -6.39 -1.19 -0.60
N ARG A 163 -6.02 -0.05 -0.02
CA ARG A 163 -4.61 0.26 0.31
C ARG A 163 -3.98 -0.78 1.23
N ALA A 164 -4.70 -1.23 2.25
CA ALA A 164 -4.22 -2.21 3.22
C ALA A 164 -3.99 -3.60 2.62
N LYS A 165 -4.77 -3.99 1.60
CA LYS A 165 -4.69 -5.29 0.94
C LYS A 165 -3.65 -5.35 -0.18
N ILE A 166 -3.23 -4.21 -0.75
CA ILE A 166 -2.22 -4.24 -1.81
C ILE A 166 -0.90 -4.84 -1.30
N GLY A 167 -0.45 -5.89 -1.98
CA GLY A 167 0.70 -6.68 -1.60
C GLY A 167 1.35 -7.41 -2.79
N PRO A 168 2.19 -8.42 -2.53
CA PRO A 168 2.86 -9.19 -3.59
C PRO A 168 1.91 -10.06 -4.41
N ASP A 169 0.76 -10.43 -3.85
CA ASP A 169 -0.22 -11.33 -4.46
C ASP A 169 -1.06 -10.62 -5.53
N ALA A 170 -0.91 -11.03 -6.79
CA ALA A 170 -1.59 -10.40 -7.91
C ALA A 170 -3.11 -10.67 -7.93
N GLU A 171 -3.55 -11.82 -7.44
CA GLU A 171 -4.98 -12.18 -7.39
C GLU A 171 -5.70 -11.36 -6.32
N GLU A 172 -5.13 -11.28 -5.11
CA GLU A 172 -5.68 -10.45 -4.04
C GLU A 172 -5.65 -8.97 -4.40
N ASN A 173 -4.60 -8.50 -5.10
CA ASN A 173 -4.56 -7.14 -5.65
C ASN A 173 -5.71 -6.89 -6.64
N TYR A 174 -6.02 -7.85 -7.51
CA TYR A 174 -7.12 -7.73 -8.46
C TYR A 174 -8.49 -7.72 -7.76
N LYS A 175 -8.70 -8.60 -6.77
CA LYS A 175 -9.92 -8.60 -5.94
C LYS A 175 -10.11 -7.26 -5.21
N ALA A 176 -9.05 -6.72 -4.62
CA ALA A 176 -9.08 -5.43 -3.95
C ALA A 176 -9.39 -4.28 -4.91
N LEU A 177 -8.82 -4.30 -6.12
CA LEU A 177 -9.08 -3.34 -7.19
C LEU A 177 -10.57 -3.30 -7.54
N ILE A 178 -11.15 -4.44 -7.92
CA ILE A 178 -12.57 -4.52 -8.33
C ILE A 178 -13.50 -4.08 -7.20
N ARG A 179 -13.20 -4.48 -5.96
CA ARG A 179 -14.00 -4.10 -4.79
C ARG A 179 -14.03 -2.59 -4.56
N PHE A 180 -12.91 -1.90 -4.76
CA PHE A 180 -12.82 -0.45 -4.52
C PHE A 180 -13.27 0.38 -5.73
N GLU A 181 -13.02 -0.09 -6.95
CA GLU A 181 -13.37 0.63 -8.18
C GLU A 181 -14.83 1.11 -8.20
N ALA A 182 -15.76 0.30 -7.71
CA ALA A 182 -17.19 0.60 -7.65
C ALA A 182 -17.54 1.78 -6.72
N PHE A 183 -16.66 2.15 -5.80
CA PHE A 183 -16.86 3.20 -4.80
C PHE A 183 -16.01 4.44 -5.03
N ARG A 184 -15.09 4.42 -6.01
CA ARG A 184 -14.11 5.50 -6.21
C ARG A 184 -14.75 6.88 -6.41
N ASN A 185 -15.88 6.96 -7.12
CA ASN A 185 -16.61 8.20 -7.41
C ASN A 185 -17.40 8.74 -6.21
N LYS A 186 -17.50 7.96 -5.12
CA LYS A 186 -18.20 8.34 -3.88
C LYS A 186 -17.23 8.83 -2.80
N LEU A 187 -15.94 8.87 -3.10
CA LEU A 187 -14.95 9.38 -2.16
C LEU A 187 -15.11 10.89 -1.99
N PRO A 188 -14.68 11.45 -0.86
CA PRO A 188 -14.47 12.88 -0.74
C PRO A 188 -13.39 13.37 -1.72
N GLU A 189 -13.53 14.61 -2.20
CA GLU A 189 -12.66 15.20 -3.25
C GLU A 189 -11.17 15.09 -2.93
N HIS A 190 -10.78 15.30 -1.68
CA HIS A 190 -9.39 15.26 -1.24
C HIS A 190 -8.75 13.86 -1.32
N PHE A 191 -9.53 12.79 -1.48
CA PHE A 191 -9.02 11.44 -1.72
C PHE A 191 -8.94 11.05 -3.18
N HIS A 192 -9.59 11.77 -4.10
CA HIS A 192 -9.73 11.34 -5.50
C HIS A 192 -8.39 11.18 -6.21
N LEU A 193 -7.50 12.15 -6.08
CA LEU A 193 -6.20 12.13 -6.77
C LEU A 193 -5.33 10.96 -6.29
N ASP A 194 -5.28 10.73 -4.98
CA ASP A 194 -4.57 9.60 -4.40
C ASP A 194 -5.19 8.26 -4.79
N ALA A 195 -6.51 8.15 -4.73
CA ALA A 195 -7.22 6.94 -5.12
C ALA A 195 -6.92 6.54 -6.57
N LEU A 196 -7.04 7.48 -7.51
CA LEU A 196 -6.78 7.23 -8.93
C LEU A 196 -5.32 6.87 -9.20
N LEU A 197 -4.38 7.56 -8.53
CA LEU A 197 -2.96 7.23 -8.65
C LEU A 197 -2.66 5.80 -8.17
N HIS A 198 -3.23 5.38 -7.03
CA HIS A 198 -3.05 4.03 -6.52
C HIS A 198 -3.72 2.98 -7.41
N LEU A 199 -4.96 3.23 -7.88
CA LEU A 199 -5.67 2.36 -8.83
C LEU A 199 -4.86 2.14 -10.11
N ALA A 200 -4.34 3.22 -10.71
CA ALA A 200 -3.53 3.15 -11.93
C ALA A 200 -2.23 2.35 -11.72
N LYS A 201 -1.54 2.53 -10.59
CA LYS A 201 -0.31 1.78 -10.26
C LYS A 201 -0.56 0.29 -10.05
N VAL A 202 -1.65 -0.08 -9.38
CA VAL A 202 -2.05 -1.49 -9.23
C VAL A 202 -2.39 -2.08 -10.60
N CYS A 203 -3.19 -1.38 -11.41
CA CYS A 203 -3.50 -1.82 -12.78
C CYS A 203 -2.25 -2.01 -13.63
N TYR A 204 -1.25 -1.13 -13.51
CA TYR A 204 0.02 -1.25 -14.22
C TYR A 204 0.76 -2.53 -13.80
N SER A 205 0.82 -2.83 -12.51
CA SER A 205 1.44 -4.07 -12.01
C SER A 205 0.72 -5.36 -12.44
N LEU A 206 -0.58 -5.26 -12.71
CA LEU A 206 -1.46 -6.33 -13.21
C LEU A 206 -1.56 -6.34 -14.74
N GLN A 207 -0.81 -5.48 -15.43
CA GLN A 207 -0.78 -5.36 -16.89
C GLN A 207 -2.18 -5.04 -17.51
N LYS A 208 -3.05 -4.36 -16.77
CA LYS A 208 -4.38 -3.94 -17.21
C LYS A 208 -4.30 -2.59 -17.93
N TRP A 209 -3.63 -2.55 -19.08
CA TRP A 209 -3.23 -1.29 -19.75
C TRP A 209 -4.39 -0.34 -20.03
N THR A 210 -5.53 -0.85 -20.47
CA THR A 210 -6.75 -0.04 -20.70
C THR A 210 -7.24 0.64 -19.43
N MET A 211 -7.19 -0.05 -18.28
CA MET A 211 -7.56 0.53 -16.98
C MET A 211 -6.50 1.53 -16.49
N VAL A 212 -5.22 1.30 -16.78
CA VAL A 212 -4.16 2.30 -16.51
C VAL A 212 -4.45 3.58 -17.27
N GLU A 213 -4.73 3.50 -18.58
CA GLU A 213 -5.10 4.65 -19.39
C GLU A 213 -6.33 5.36 -18.83
N GLN A 214 -7.39 4.63 -18.49
CA GLN A 214 -8.62 5.19 -17.93
C GLN A 214 -8.37 5.97 -16.63
N PHE A 215 -7.75 5.36 -15.63
CA PHE A 215 -7.53 6.01 -14.33
C PHE A 215 -6.49 7.12 -14.41
N ALA A 216 -5.46 6.97 -15.24
CA ALA A 216 -4.46 8.02 -15.42
C ALA A 216 -5.03 9.22 -16.20
N ASP A 217 -5.92 9.00 -17.16
CA ASP A 217 -6.61 10.10 -17.86
C ASP A 217 -7.60 10.83 -16.94
N GLU A 218 -8.33 10.10 -16.10
CA GLU A 218 -9.19 10.68 -15.06
C GLU A 218 -8.36 11.53 -14.08
N LEU A 219 -7.21 11.00 -13.63
CA LEU A 219 -6.27 11.73 -12.77
C LEU A 219 -5.72 12.99 -13.45
N ARG A 220 -5.39 12.89 -14.74
CA ARG A 220 -4.92 14.02 -15.57
C ARG A 220 -5.97 15.12 -15.58
N ILE A 221 -7.22 14.79 -15.95
CA ILE A 221 -8.32 15.75 -16.04
C ILE A 221 -8.55 16.43 -14.70
N LEU A 222 -8.69 15.66 -13.61
CA LEU A 222 -8.96 16.22 -12.28
C LEU A 222 -7.81 17.11 -11.80
N THR A 223 -6.55 16.68 -12.01
CA THR A 223 -5.40 17.47 -11.60
C THR A 223 -5.29 18.76 -12.41
N THR A 224 -5.51 18.72 -13.73
CA THR A 224 -5.50 19.92 -14.58
C THR A 224 -6.57 20.93 -14.12
N ILE A 225 -7.78 20.45 -13.81
CA ILE A 225 -8.85 21.30 -13.28
C ILE A 225 -8.44 21.90 -11.93
N ALA A 226 -7.87 21.10 -11.02
CA ALA A 226 -7.42 21.56 -9.72
C ALA A 226 -6.32 22.65 -9.84
N CYS A 227 -5.36 22.49 -10.75
CA CYS A 227 -4.31 23.47 -11.01
C CYS A 227 -4.89 24.78 -11.57
N GLN A 228 -5.79 24.70 -12.55
CA GLN A 228 -6.46 25.88 -13.11
C GLN A 228 -7.29 26.63 -12.07
N ASN A 229 -7.97 25.89 -11.18
CA ASN A 229 -8.76 26.47 -10.10
C ASN A 229 -7.88 27.06 -8.99
N GLY A 230 -6.74 26.45 -8.65
CA GLY A 230 -5.74 26.99 -7.72
C GLY A 230 -5.22 28.36 -8.17
N LEU A 231 -4.82 28.44 -9.44
CA LEU A 231 -4.42 29.70 -10.09
C LEU A 231 -5.52 30.77 -10.04
N ARG A 232 -6.79 30.39 -10.23
CA ARG A 232 -7.95 31.31 -10.12
C ARG A 232 -8.23 31.75 -8.67
N ARG A 233 -8.06 30.86 -7.70
CA ARG A 233 -8.24 31.15 -6.25
C ARG A 233 -7.14 32.06 -5.72
N GLN A 234 -5.92 31.97 -6.24
CA GLN A 234 -4.82 32.88 -5.88
C GLN A 234 -5.13 34.34 -6.31
N TYR A 235 -5.86 34.52 -7.41
CA TYR A 235 -6.35 35.82 -7.87
C TYR A 235 -7.56 36.34 -7.07
N ASN A 236 -8.41 35.45 -6.54
CA ASN A 236 -9.60 35.80 -5.78
C ASN A 236 -9.43 35.38 -4.30
N ARG A 237 -8.87 36.28 -3.48
CA ARG A 237 -8.74 36.12 -2.02
C ARG A 237 -10.11 35.93 -1.34
N ARG A 238 -10.60 34.69 -1.27
CA ARG A 238 -11.67 34.19 -0.37
C ARG A 238 -12.04 32.79 -0.86
N VAL A 239 -11.65 31.73 -0.16
CA VAL A 239 -12.44 30.50 0.11
C VAL A 239 -11.65 29.66 1.13
N GLU A 240 -12.37 29.03 2.05
CA GLU A 240 -11.93 28.09 3.09
C GLU A 240 -10.94 27.04 2.58
N GLU A 241 -9.95 26.71 3.41
CA GLU A 241 -8.92 25.69 3.15
C GLU A 241 -9.57 24.32 2.97
N MET A 242 -9.73 23.90 1.72
CA MET A 242 -10.02 22.51 1.38
C MET A 242 -8.86 21.62 1.88
N PRO A 243 -9.13 20.42 2.43
CA PRO A 243 -8.06 19.50 2.80
C PRO A 243 -7.17 19.23 1.59
N SER A 244 -5.86 19.46 1.74
CA SER A 244 -4.90 19.23 0.68
C SER A 244 -4.76 17.73 0.40
N PRO A 245 -4.55 17.32 -0.86
CA PRO A 245 -4.21 15.94 -1.19
C PRO A 245 -2.92 15.48 -0.47
N GLU A 246 -2.63 14.18 -0.44
CA GLU A 246 -1.44 13.65 0.27
C GLU A 246 -0.12 14.22 -0.26
N ARG A 247 -0.09 14.75 -1.50
CA ARG A 247 1.10 15.27 -2.17
C ARG A 247 0.82 16.59 -2.90
N HIS A 248 1.88 17.26 -3.33
CA HIS A 248 1.76 18.45 -4.18
C HIS A 248 1.08 18.11 -5.52
N LEU A 249 0.25 19.02 -6.05
CA LEU A 249 -0.50 18.79 -7.30
C LEU A 249 0.40 18.43 -8.50
N VAL A 250 1.64 18.95 -8.53
CA VAL A 250 2.65 18.65 -9.56
C VAL A 250 2.95 17.16 -9.66
N VAL A 251 2.88 16.44 -8.52
CA VAL A 251 3.11 15.00 -8.48
C VAL A 251 2.00 14.27 -9.21
N TYR A 252 0.74 14.58 -8.93
CA TYR A 252 -0.40 13.93 -9.59
C TYR A 252 -0.42 14.25 -11.07
N TYR A 253 -0.12 15.50 -11.44
CA TYR A 253 -0.05 15.93 -12.84
C TYR A 253 1.02 15.11 -13.57
N GLY A 254 2.27 15.17 -13.12
CA GLY A 254 3.36 14.45 -13.76
C GLY A 254 3.16 12.92 -13.75
N GLN A 255 2.65 12.35 -12.66
CA GLN A 255 2.37 10.91 -12.58
C GLN A 255 1.25 10.48 -13.54
N ALA A 256 0.23 11.30 -13.77
CA ALA A 256 -0.85 10.99 -14.71
C ALA A 256 -0.30 10.82 -16.13
N TYR A 257 0.46 11.80 -16.61
CA TYR A 257 1.10 11.74 -17.93
C TYR A 257 2.17 10.65 -18.02
N LEU A 258 2.95 10.45 -16.95
CA LEU A 258 3.92 9.36 -16.86
C LEU A 258 3.25 7.99 -17.02
N LEU A 259 2.16 7.72 -16.29
CA LEU A 259 1.43 6.47 -16.36
C LEU A 259 0.76 6.25 -17.73
N LEU A 260 0.18 7.29 -18.32
CA LEU A 260 -0.36 7.25 -19.69
C LEU A 260 0.73 6.88 -20.69
N SER A 261 1.85 7.61 -20.67
CA SER A 261 2.96 7.36 -21.58
C SER A 261 3.56 5.96 -21.42
N ALA A 262 3.67 5.46 -20.18
CA ALA A 262 4.14 4.12 -19.88
C ALA A 262 3.17 3.05 -20.41
N ALA A 263 1.87 3.16 -20.16
CA ALA A 263 0.87 2.22 -20.67
C ALA A 263 0.87 2.15 -22.21
N LEU A 264 1.10 3.29 -22.89
CA LEU A 264 1.22 3.34 -24.33
C LEU A 264 2.51 2.69 -24.86
N ILE A 265 3.63 2.83 -24.13
CA ILE A 265 4.90 2.14 -24.45
C ILE A 265 4.69 0.62 -24.40
N GLU A 266 4.04 0.11 -23.36
CA GLU A 266 3.75 -1.33 -23.20
C GLU A 266 2.88 -1.88 -24.33
N GLN A 267 1.97 -1.04 -24.83
CA GLN A 267 1.13 -1.35 -25.99
C GLN A 267 1.80 -1.06 -27.34
N LYS A 268 3.09 -0.67 -27.34
CA LYS A 268 3.88 -0.32 -28.53
C LYS A 268 3.34 0.87 -29.33
N ARG A 269 2.49 1.70 -28.70
CA ARG A 269 1.92 2.95 -29.25
C ARG A 269 2.89 4.12 -29.03
N TYR A 270 4.10 3.98 -29.55
CA TYR A 270 5.23 4.87 -29.27
C TYR A 270 4.99 6.34 -29.66
N GLY A 271 4.36 6.58 -30.82
CA GLY A 271 4.08 7.93 -31.31
C GLY A 271 3.12 8.71 -30.41
N GLU A 272 2.12 8.03 -29.84
CA GLU A 272 1.18 8.62 -28.88
C GLU A 272 1.85 8.84 -27.53
N SER A 273 2.64 7.87 -27.05
CA SER A 273 3.41 8.00 -25.81
C SER A 273 4.29 9.25 -25.80
N LYS A 274 4.99 9.52 -26.91
CA LYS A 274 5.87 10.69 -27.05
C LYS A 274 5.14 12.02 -26.82
N LYS A 275 3.87 12.14 -27.22
CA LYS A 275 3.06 13.33 -26.98
C LYS A 275 2.84 13.54 -25.48
N TYR A 276 2.44 12.49 -24.76
CA TYR A 276 2.25 12.59 -23.31
C TYR A 276 3.56 12.84 -22.55
N ILE A 277 4.71 12.35 -23.04
CA ILE A 277 6.02 12.64 -22.43
C ILE A 277 6.36 14.13 -22.49
N GLN A 278 6.02 14.81 -23.59
CA GLN A 278 6.26 16.25 -23.74
C GLN A 278 5.50 17.08 -22.71
N GLU A 279 4.31 16.65 -22.30
CA GLU A 279 3.42 17.39 -21.40
C GLU A 279 3.92 17.48 -19.95
N TYR A 280 4.79 16.55 -19.51
CA TYR A 280 5.39 16.60 -18.17
C TYR A 280 6.90 16.82 -18.15
N GLU A 281 7.50 17.04 -19.32
CA GLU A 281 8.93 17.33 -19.43
C GLU A 281 9.27 18.70 -18.85
N ASP A 282 8.43 19.70 -19.14
CA ASP A 282 8.57 21.05 -18.59
C ASP A 282 7.35 21.39 -17.74
N LEU A 283 7.61 21.44 -16.43
CA LEU A 283 6.63 21.78 -15.40
C LEU A 283 6.98 23.11 -14.71
N THR A 284 7.83 23.93 -15.33
CA THR A 284 8.24 25.23 -14.77
C THR A 284 7.09 26.24 -14.66
N TRP A 285 6.01 26.01 -15.41
CA TRP A 285 4.77 26.80 -15.35
C TRP A 285 3.92 26.48 -14.11
N PHE A 286 4.22 25.41 -13.38
CA PHE A 286 3.51 25.05 -12.16
C PHE A 286 3.79 26.09 -11.05
N GLU A 287 2.79 26.38 -10.22
CA GLU A 287 2.80 27.33 -9.08
C GLU A 287 4.13 27.33 -8.29
N PRO A 288 4.49 28.42 -7.54
CA PRO A 288 5.74 28.44 -6.79
C PRO A 288 5.84 27.25 -5.83
N LEU A 289 6.65 26.28 -6.22
CA LEU A 289 6.82 25.02 -5.51
C LEU A 289 7.63 25.26 -4.23
N ASP A 290 7.20 24.64 -3.14
CA ASP A 290 8.07 24.43 -1.98
C ASP A 290 9.25 23.50 -2.36
N GLU A 291 10.21 23.32 -1.45
CA GLU A 291 11.38 22.49 -1.74
C GLU A 291 11.03 21.04 -2.12
N LEU A 292 9.94 20.51 -1.56
CA LEU A 292 9.44 19.17 -1.87
C LEU A 292 8.88 19.10 -3.30
N GLY A 293 8.04 20.07 -3.68
CA GLY A 293 7.51 20.19 -5.04
C GLY A 293 8.63 20.33 -6.08
N LYS A 294 9.67 21.13 -5.80
CA LYS A 294 10.82 21.29 -6.72
C LYS A 294 11.57 19.97 -6.94
N LYS A 295 11.81 19.19 -5.87
CA LYS A 295 12.45 17.87 -5.97
C LYS A 295 11.62 16.89 -6.81
N GLU A 296 10.31 16.88 -6.63
CA GLU A 296 9.42 16.03 -7.43
C GLU A 296 9.38 16.47 -8.91
N MET A 297 9.44 17.78 -9.17
CA MET A 297 9.53 18.33 -10.53
C MET A 297 10.84 17.90 -11.23
N GLU A 298 11.99 18.05 -10.57
CA GLU A 298 13.29 17.62 -11.12
C GLU A 298 13.30 16.12 -11.45
N LYS A 299 12.69 15.31 -10.59
CA LYS A 299 12.53 13.88 -10.80
C LYS A 299 11.65 13.57 -12.02
N LEU A 300 10.53 14.27 -12.17
CA LEU A 300 9.65 14.13 -13.35
C LEU A 300 10.36 14.54 -14.64
N HIS A 301 11.15 15.61 -14.62
CA HIS A 301 11.97 16.04 -15.74
C HIS A 301 12.99 14.97 -16.15
N LEU A 302 13.70 14.40 -15.17
CA LEU A 302 14.64 13.30 -15.40
C LEU A 302 13.95 12.10 -16.05
N TRP A 303 12.78 11.72 -15.55
CA TRP A 303 11.98 10.62 -16.11
C TRP A 303 11.43 10.92 -17.50
N ALA A 304 11.09 12.18 -17.82
CA ALA A 304 10.68 12.56 -19.16
C ALA A 304 11.83 12.33 -20.15
N LYS A 305 13.04 12.76 -19.79
CA LYS A 305 14.25 12.53 -20.59
C LYS A 305 14.54 11.04 -20.77
N ALA A 306 14.48 10.25 -19.69
CA ALA A 306 14.65 8.80 -19.75
C ALA A 306 13.62 8.15 -20.68
N ASN A 307 12.34 8.50 -20.53
CA ASN A 307 11.25 7.92 -21.32
C ASN A 307 11.33 8.28 -22.81
N LYS A 308 11.87 9.43 -23.18
CA LYS A 308 12.18 9.74 -24.60
C LYS A 308 13.18 8.75 -25.19
N TYR A 309 14.27 8.46 -24.46
CA TYR A 309 15.24 7.44 -24.89
C TYR A 309 14.57 6.06 -25.01
N ILE A 310 13.73 5.70 -24.03
CA ILE A 310 13.00 4.43 -24.04
C ILE A 310 12.13 4.29 -25.30
N VAL A 311 11.36 5.33 -25.63
CA VAL A 311 10.54 5.36 -26.86
C VAL A 311 11.40 5.19 -28.11
N ASP A 312 12.48 5.95 -28.23
CA ASP A 312 13.37 5.88 -29.39
C ASP A 312 14.00 4.46 -29.51
N ILE A 313 14.50 3.90 -28.42
CA ILE A 313 15.16 2.58 -28.40
C ILE A 313 14.17 1.44 -28.68
N LEU A 314 12.98 1.44 -28.08
CA LEU A 314 11.97 0.39 -28.31
C LEU A 314 11.29 0.48 -29.68
N SER A 315 11.28 1.67 -30.29
CA SER A 315 10.87 1.86 -31.68
C SER A 315 11.91 1.39 -32.71
N GLY A 316 13.15 1.13 -32.28
CA GLY A 316 14.23 0.56 -33.11
C GLY A 316 15.33 1.55 -33.47
N ASN A 317 15.30 2.77 -32.92
CA ASN A 317 16.35 3.75 -33.15
C ASN A 317 17.59 3.45 -32.29
N ARG A 318 18.42 2.52 -32.78
CA ARG A 318 19.63 2.07 -32.09
C ARG A 318 20.68 3.17 -31.90
N THR A 319 20.65 4.25 -32.68
CA THR A 319 21.65 5.33 -32.54
C THR A 319 21.57 6.00 -31.17
N LYS A 320 20.40 5.95 -30.52
CA LYS A 320 20.17 6.48 -29.17
C LYS A 320 20.62 5.58 -28.03
N LEU A 321 21.01 4.34 -28.30
CA LEU A 321 21.42 3.39 -27.26
C LEU A 321 22.66 3.87 -26.49
N HIS A 322 23.68 4.39 -27.18
CA HIS A 322 24.90 4.87 -26.52
C HIS A 322 24.61 6.06 -25.60
N GLU A 323 23.86 7.05 -26.10
CA GLU A 323 23.43 8.21 -25.31
C GLU A 323 22.63 7.78 -24.07
N TYR A 324 21.77 6.77 -24.21
CA TYR A 324 21.00 6.25 -23.08
C TYR A 324 21.86 5.51 -22.06
N VAL A 325 22.82 4.69 -22.50
CA VAL A 325 23.76 4.00 -21.61
C VAL A 325 24.63 5.00 -20.82
N ASP A 326 25.04 6.11 -21.44
CA ASP A 326 25.77 7.17 -20.74
C ASP A 326 24.88 7.92 -19.76
N PHE A 327 23.62 8.18 -20.13
CA PHE A 327 22.62 8.74 -19.24
C PHE A 327 22.42 7.86 -18.00
N LEU A 328 22.27 6.53 -18.17
CA LEU A 328 22.14 5.59 -17.05
C LEU A 328 23.37 5.57 -16.15
N ALA A 329 24.57 5.70 -16.71
CA ALA A 329 25.81 5.74 -15.93
C ALA A 329 25.90 6.98 -15.01
N GLN A 330 25.22 8.08 -15.36
CA GLN A 330 25.14 9.29 -14.55
C GLN A 330 23.99 9.27 -13.54
N HIS A 331 23.03 8.36 -13.70
CA HIS A 331 21.80 8.30 -12.90
C HIS A 331 21.56 6.87 -12.39
N SER A 332 22.30 6.48 -11.35
CA SER A 332 22.30 5.10 -10.81
C SER A 332 20.91 4.56 -10.45
N ASN A 333 19.99 5.42 -10.02
CA ASN A 333 18.62 5.03 -9.68
C ASN A 333 17.79 4.55 -10.88
N GLU A 334 18.16 4.91 -12.11
CA GLU A 334 17.44 4.57 -13.34
C GLU A 334 18.01 3.32 -14.02
N VAL A 335 19.13 2.79 -13.55
CA VAL A 335 19.86 1.68 -14.21
C VAL A 335 19.01 0.42 -14.29
N GLU A 336 18.33 0.04 -13.21
CA GLU A 336 17.50 -1.19 -13.17
C GLU A 336 16.38 -1.13 -14.23
N ASP A 337 15.63 -0.03 -14.27
CA ASP A 337 14.55 0.20 -15.24
C ASP A 337 15.10 0.32 -16.68
N GLY A 338 16.24 1.00 -16.86
CA GLY A 338 16.83 1.18 -18.17
C GLY A 338 17.41 -0.10 -18.78
N LEU A 339 17.96 -1.00 -17.95
CA LEU A 339 18.45 -2.30 -18.41
C LEU A 339 17.32 -3.20 -18.92
N LEU A 340 16.15 -3.16 -18.28
CA LEU A 340 14.96 -3.86 -18.79
C LEU A 340 14.66 -3.40 -20.23
N VAL A 341 14.62 -2.10 -20.47
CA VAL A 341 14.33 -1.55 -21.81
C VAL A 341 15.39 -1.94 -22.84
N ILE A 342 16.67 -1.87 -22.44
CA ILE A 342 17.79 -2.25 -23.32
C ILE A 342 17.70 -3.74 -23.69
N LEU A 343 17.37 -4.62 -22.74
CA LEU A 343 17.15 -6.04 -22.97
C LEU A 343 15.96 -6.29 -23.91
N GLU A 344 14.85 -5.60 -23.71
CA GLU A 344 13.67 -5.74 -24.58
C GLU A 344 13.98 -5.34 -26.02
N SER A 345 14.66 -4.22 -26.22
CA SER A 345 15.07 -3.78 -27.54
C SER A 345 16.12 -4.71 -28.14
N ALA A 346 17.11 -5.18 -27.37
CA ALA A 346 18.10 -6.16 -27.82
C ALA A 346 17.46 -7.48 -28.25
N ASN A 347 16.46 -7.95 -27.49
CA ASN A 347 15.69 -9.14 -27.84
C ASN A 347 14.87 -8.92 -29.10
N LYS A 348 14.27 -7.74 -29.29
CA LYS A 348 13.42 -7.45 -30.46
C LYS A 348 14.23 -7.27 -31.75
N TYR A 349 15.36 -6.56 -31.69
CA TYR A 349 16.17 -6.18 -32.85
C TYR A 349 17.48 -6.97 -32.97
N GLU A 350 17.67 -7.98 -32.11
CA GLU A 350 18.72 -9.00 -32.21
C GLU A 350 20.14 -8.45 -32.21
N TYR A 351 20.44 -7.53 -31.29
CA TYR A 351 21.79 -7.01 -31.10
C TYR A 351 22.39 -7.42 -29.75
N ASN A 352 23.72 -7.54 -29.72
CA ASN A 352 24.46 -7.87 -28.51
C ASN A 352 24.58 -6.65 -27.58
N ILE A 353 24.33 -6.87 -26.29
CA ILE A 353 24.44 -5.90 -25.21
C ILE A 353 25.30 -6.42 -24.04
N ASP A 354 26.07 -7.49 -24.23
CA ASP A 354 26.93 -8.05 -23.17
C ASP A 354 27.85 -6.97 -22.55
N PRO A 355 28.48 -6.07 -23.33
CA PRO A 355 29.27 -4.98 -22.74
C PRO A 355 28.48 -4.04 -21.81
N VAL A 356 27.19 -3.85 -22.10
CA VAL A 356 26.29 -3.02 -21.27
C VAL A 356 25.94 -3.77 -19.98
N LEU A 357 25.60 -5.06 -20.10
CA LEU A 357 25.30 -5.91 -18.94
C LEU A 357 26.50 -6.05 -17.99
N ASP A 358 27.71 -6.13 -18.55
CA ASP A 358 28.97 -6.19 -17.79
C ASP A 358 29.25 -4.87 -17.08
N LYS A 359 29.09 -3.73 -17.78
CA LYS A 359 29.23 -2.37 -17.24
C LYS A 359 28.35 -2.16 -16.00
N PHE A 360 27.12 -2.69 -16.03
CA PHE A 360 26.15 -2.53 -14.94
C PHE A 360 25.98 -3.78 -14.08
N SER A 361 26.95 -4.71 -14.09
CA SER A 361 26.89 -5.98 -13.36
C SER A 361 26.59 -5.87 -11.86
N LYS A 362 26.98 -4.75 -11.23
CA LYS A 362 26.76 -4.47 -9.80
C LYS A 362 25.41 -3.81 -9.49
N ALA A 363 24.67 -3.37 -10.51
CA ALA A 363 23.40 -2.67 -10.34
C ALA A 363 22.23 -3.62 -10.03
N TYR A 364 22.42 -4.93 -10.18
CA TYR A 364 21.39 -5.91 -9.86
C TYR A 364 21.27 -6.07 -8.35
N SER A 365 20.32 -5.36 -7.75
CA SER A 365 19.93 -5.66 -6.38
C SER A 365 19.17 -7.00 -6.32
N THR A 366 19.32 -7.71 -5.20
CA THR A 366 18.49 -8.87 -4.86
C THR A 366 17.02 -8.45 -4.86
N TYR A 367 16.12 -9.35 -5.30
CA TYR A 367 14.67 -9.15 -5.23
C TYR A 367 14.26 -8.41 -3.96
N ASN A 368 13.68 -7.22 -4.13
CA ASN A 368 13.22 -6.39 -3.04
C ASN A 368 11.76 -6.00 -3.29
N ASN A 369 10.87 -6.42 -2.39
CA ASN A 369 9.43 -6.17 -2.47
C ASN A 369 9.09 -4.74 -1.99
N ARG A 370 9.64 -3.73 -2.68
CA ARG A 370 9.44 -2.30 -2.33
C ARG A 370 8.02 -1.84 -2.60
N ASN A 371 7.49 -2.20 -3.78
CA ASN A 371 6.11 -1.95 -4.19
C ASN A 371 5.75 -2.83 -5.40
N VAL A 372 4.45 -2.93 -5.70
CA VAL A 372 3.93 -3.81 -6.76
C VAL A 372 4.46 -3.50 -8.17
N VAL A 373 4.74 -2.23 -8.48
CA VAL A 373 5.29 -1.81 -9.77
C VAL A 373 6.73 -2.27 -9.90
N HIS A 374 7.55 -2.04 -8.87
CA HIS A 374 8.94 -2.48 -8.81
C HIS A 374 9.04 -4.01 -8.92
N THR A 375 8.23 -4.74 -8.16
CA THR A 375 8.16 -6.21 -8.20
C THR A 375 7.80 -6.71 -9.61
N HIS A 376 6.86 -6.06 -10.30
CA HIS A 376 6.54 -6.39 -11.69
C HIS A 376 7.69 -6.11 -12.66
N ARG A 377 8.35 -4.94 -12.56
CA ARG A 377 9.48 -4.58 -13.43
C ARG A 377 10.68 -5.50 -13.23
N TYR A 378 10.98 -5.87 -11.98
CA TYR A 378 12.05 -6.80 -11.65
C TYR A 378 11.80 -8.18 -12.28
N PHE A 379 10.59 -8.71 -12.16
CA PHE A 379 10.21 -9.96 -12.83
C PHE A 379 10.45 -9.86 -14.35
N ARG A 380 9.97 -8.78 -14.98
CA ARG A 380 10.16 -8.56 -16.42
C ARG A 380 11.62 -8.47 -16.82
N PHE A 381 12.45 -7.81 -16.01
CA PHE A 381 13.88 -7.75 -16.23
C PHE A 381 14.51 -9.14 -16.28
N CYS A 382 14.23 -9.98 -15.27
CA CYS A 382 14.73 -11.35 -15.22
C CYS A 382 14.23 -12.18 -16.41
N TYR A 383 12.96 -12.06 -16.75
CA TYR A 383 12.37 -12.75 -17.89
C TYR A 383 13.04 -12.34 -19.21
N GLN A 384 13.19 -11.04 -19.47
CA GLN A 384 13.85 -10.54 -20.68
C GLN A 384 15.33 -10.93 -20.75
N LYS A 385 16.02 -10.97 -19.61
CA LYS A 385 17.39 -11.49 -19.51
C LYS A 385 17.47 -12.97 -19.89
N ALA A 386 16.49 -13.78 -19.47
CA ALA A 386 16.41 -15.18 -19.87
C ALA A 386 16.22 -15.34 -21.39
N ILE A 387 15.30 -14.57 -21.97
CA ILE A 387 15.08 -14.55 -23.44
C ILE A 387 16.37 -14.15 -24.18
N TYR A 388 17.08 -13.14 -23.67
CA TYR A 388 18.34 -12.70 -24.24
C TYR A 388 19.41 -13.80 -24.19
N ASN A 389 19.54 -14.51 -23.06
CA ASN A 389 20.44 -15.64 -22.95
C ASN A 389 20.13 -16.75 -23.96
N PHE A 390 18.84 -17.09 -24.16
CA PHE A 390 18.45 -18.05 -25.20
C PHE A 390 18.86 -17.60 -26.60
N LYS A 391 18.66 -16.32 -26.95
CA LYS A 391 19.07 -15.78 -28.25
C LYS A 391 20.60 -15.79 -28.45
N GLN A 392 21.35 -15.60 -27.37
CA GLN A 392 22.82 -15.70 -27.38
C GLN A 392 23.34 -17.15 -27.22
N ARG A 393 22.47 -18.16 -27.35
CA ARG A 393 22.79 -19.59 -27.23
C ARG A 393 23.32 -20.03 -25.85
N ARG A 394 23.14 -19.19 -24.82
CA ARG A 394 23.40 -19.47 -23.41
C ARG A 394 22.19 -20.15 -22.76
N ILE A 395 21.89 -21.36 -23.23
CA ILE A 395 20.61 -22.03 -22.93
C ILE A 395 20.50 -22.40 -21.45
N LYS A 396 21.57 -22.87 -20.83
CA LYS A 396 21.56 -23.27 -19.41
C LYS A 396 21.25 -22.08 -18.51
N GLU A 397 21.93 -20.96 -18.73
CA GLU A 397 21.73 -19.71 -18.02
C GLU A 397 20.34 -19.13 -18.27
N GLY A 398 19.81 -19.27 -19.49
CA GLY A 398 18.43 -18.91 -19.80
C GLY A 398 17.42 -19.74 -19.00
N LEU A 399 17.62 -21.06 -18.91
CA LEU A 399 16.75 -21.96 -18.16
C LEU A 399 16.79 -21.68 -16.65
N ASP A 400 17.96 -21.43 -16.07
CA ASP A 400 18.08 -21.05 -14.65
C ASP A 400 17.28 -19.77 -14.34
N GLN A 401 17.38 -18.78 -15.23
CA GLN A 401 16.62 -17.53 -15.08
C GLN A 401 15.12 -17.73 -15.29
N ILE A 402 14.69 -18.59 -16.22
CA ILE A 402 13.27 -18.94 -16.38
C ILE A 402 12.73 -19.64 -15.13
N LEU A 403 13.46 -20.59 -14.56
CA LEU A 403 13.06 -21.28 -13.32
C LEU A 403 12.95 -20.30 -12.14
N TYR A 404 13.87 -19.34 -12.06
CA TYR A 404 13.78 -18.26 -11.07
C TYR A 404 12.55 -17.36 -11.29
N CYS A 405 12.24 -16.99 -12.54
CA CYS A 405 11.02 -16.25 -12.85
C CYS A 405 9.77 -17.07 -12.51
N LEU A 406 9.78 -18.36 -12.82
CA LEU A 406 8.66 -19.27 -12.54
C LEU A 406 8.36 -19.30 -11.04
N SER A 407 9.37 -19.49 -10.19
CA SER A 407 9.20 -19.50 -8.74
C SER A 407 8.65 -18.17 -8.20
N LEU A 408 9.12 -17.03 -8.72
CA LEU A 408 8.57 -15.71 -8.38
C LEU A 408 7.11 -15.57 -8.80
N SER A 409 6.74 -16.02 -10.01
CA SER A 409 5.38 -15.88 -10.52
C SER A 409 4.38 -16.74 -9.75
N ILE A 410 4.75 -17.96 -9.36
CA ILE A 410 3.94 -18.86 -8.54
C ILE A 410 3.73 -18.23 -7.16
N ALA A 411 4.80 -17.82 -6.49
CA ALA A 411 4.73 -17.21 -5.16
C ALA A 411 3.96 -15.88 -5.10
N THR A 412 3.67 -15.27 -6.25
CA THR A 412 2.92 -14.01 -6.38
C THR A 412 1.57 -14.16 -7.09
N HIS A 413 1.13 -15.40 -7.36
CA HIS A 413 -0.12 -15.73 -8.06
C HIS A 413 -0.29 -14.99 -9.40
N LYS A 414 0.83 -14.84 -10.15
CA LYS A 414 0.83 -14.21 -11.47
C LYS A 414 0.65 -15.26 -12.57
N ASN A 415 -0.56 -15.79 -12.69
CA ASN A 415 -0.86 -16.94 -13.54
C ASN A 415 -0.44 -16.77 -15.02
N SER A 416 -0.61 -15.57 -15.61
CA SER A 416 -0.16 -15.31 -16.99
C SER A 416 1.36 -15.43 -17.13
N ASP A 417 2.09 -14.95 -16.13
CA ASP A 417 3.54 -14.97 -16.10
C ASP A 417 4.06 -16.40 -15.83
N THR A 418 3.37 -17.16 -14.96
CA THR A 418 3.62 -18.59 -14.74
C THR A 418 3.48 -19.39 -16.03
N VAL A 419 2.39 -19.19 -16.79
CA VAL A 419 2.18 -19.84 -18.09
C VAL A 419 3.30 -19.48 -19.07
N ASN A 420 3.68 -18.20 -19.15
CA ASN A 420 4.76 -17.76 -20.04
C ASN A 420 6.11 -18.41 -19.67
N CYS A 421 6.48 -18.42 -18.39
CA CYS A 421 7.69 -19.08 -17.91
C CYS A 421 7.69 -20.58 -18.21
N SER A 422 6.58 -21.26 -17.95
CA SER A 422 6.43 -22.68 -18.26
C SER A 422 6.56 -22.95 -19.75
N ALA A 423 5.90 -22.17 -20.61
CA ALA A 423 6.02 -22.31 -22.06
C ALA A 423 7.47 -22.10 -22.55
N GLN A 424 8.19 -21.12 -22.01
CA GLN A 424 9.61 -20.92 -22.34
C GLN A 424 10.47 -22.10 -21.86
N PHE A 425 10.24 -22.63 -20.66
CA PHE A 425 10.98 -23.79 -20.18
C PHE A 425 10.75 -25.01 -21.08
N LEU A 426 9.48 -25.32 -21.39
CA LEU A 426 9.10 -26.44 -22.25
C LEU A 426 9.77 -26.34 -23.63
N LYS A 427 9.83 -25.14 -24.21
CA LYS A 427 10.49 -24.88 -25.50
C LYS A 427 11.97 -25.30 -25.54
N TYR A 428 12.68 -25.19 -24.41
CA TYR A 428 14.11 -25.51 -24.30
C TYR A 428 14.38 -26.77 -23.46
N MET A 429 13.34 -27.56 -23.13
CA MET A 429 13.42 -28.69 -22.20
C MET A 429 14.43 -29.76 -22.61
N GLU A 430 14.60 -30.01 -23.91
CA GLU A 430 15.55 -31.01 -24.41
C GLU A 430 17.00 -30.69 -24.00
N HIS A 431 17.32 -29.40 -23.83
CA HIS A 431 18.63 -28.91 -23.43
C HIS A 431 18.78 -28.72 -21.92
N ALA A 432 17.71 -28.93 -21.15
CA ALA A 432 17.72 -28.77 -19.70
C ALA A 432 18.49 -29.90 -19.00
N SER A 433 19.24 -29.54 -17.97
CA SER A 433 19.91 -30.50 -17.09
C SER A 433 18.89 -31.32 -16.28
N GLY A 434 19.32 -32.46 -15.73
CA GLY A 434 18.48 -33.27 -14.84
C GLY A 434 17.95 -32.49 -13.64
N SER A 435 18.79 -31.61 -13.04
CA SER A 435 18.37 -30.73 -11.94
C SER A 435 17.29 -29.76 -12.38
N GLN A 436 17.50 -29.05 -13.50
CA GLN A 436 16.53 -28.06 -14.01
C GLN A 436 15.18 -28.70 -14.33
N LYS A 437 15.18 -29.91 -14.91
CA LYS A 437 13.94 -30.68 -15.16
C LYS A 437 13.24 -31.05 -13.86
N ASN A 438 14.00 -31.49 -12.86
CA ASN A 438 13.46 -31.85 -11.55
C ASN A 438 12.86 -30.62 -10.84
N ASP A 439 13.56 -29.49 -10.84
CA ASP A 439 13.10 -28.24 -10.24
C ASP A 439 11.79 -27.75 -10.89
N PHE A 440 11.71 -27.82 -12.22
CA PHE A 440 10.48 -27.53 -12.96
C PHE A 440 9.34 -28.45 -12.53
N ILE A 441 9.57 -29.76 -12.46
CA ILE A 441 8.54 -30.74 -12.06
C ILE A 441 8.06 -30.48 -10.63
N ILE A 442 8.97 -30.19 -9.69
CA ILE A 442 8.62 -29.87 -8.30
C ILE A 442 7.73 -28.63 -8.24
N MET A 443 8.12 -27.56 -8.94
CA MET A 443 7.32 -26.34 -8.99
C MET A 443 5.92 -26.57 -9.59
N MET A 444 5.83 -27.30 -10.71
CA MET A 444 4.54 -27.59 -11.34
C MET A 444 3.64 -28.50 -10.52
N LYS A 445 4.21 -29.43 -9.74
CA LYS A 445 3.44 -30.24 -8.78
C LYS A 445 2.86 -29.38 -7.65
N GLY A 446 3.64 -28.45 -7.11
CA GLY A 446 3.16 -27.51 -6.09
C GLY A 446 1.94 -26.71 -6.56
N VAL A 447 1.94 -26.27 -7.82
CA VAL A 447 0.78 -25.57 -8.42
C VAL A 447 -0.49 -26.44 -8.42
N LEU A 448 -0.37 -27.75 -8.65
CA LEU A 448 -1.52 -28.67 -8.64
C LEU A 448 -2.03 -28.98 -7.22
N GLU A 449 -1.16 -28.86 -6.21
CA GLU A 449 -1.52 -29.09 -4.80
C GLU A 449 -2.28 -27.89 -4.22
N ASP A 450 -1.94 -26.66 -4.63
CA ASP A 450 -2.61 -25.43 -4.22
C ASP A 450 -4.04 -25.27 -4.81
N GLU A 451 -4.45 -26.11 -5.77
CA GLU A 451 -5.81 -26.13 -6.33
C GLU A 451 -6.83 -26.95 -5.49
N ASN A 452 -6.38 -27.70 -4.48
CA ASN A 452 -7.23 -28.47 -3.55
C ASN A 452 -7.40 -27.77 -2.20
#